data_AF-A0A0D7W3G2-F1
#
_entry.id   AF-A0A0D7W3G2-F1
#
_cell.length_a   1.000
_cell.length_b   1.000
_cell.length_c   1.000
_cell.angle_alpha   90.00
_cell.angle_beta   90.00
_cell.angle_gamma   90.00
#
_symmetry.space_group_name_H-M   'P 1'
#
loop_
_entity.id
_entity.type
_entity.pdbx_description
1 polymer ?
#
loop_
_entity_poly.entity_id
_entity_poly.type
_entity_poly.pdbx_seq_one_letter_code
_entity_poly.pdbx_strand_id
1 'polypeptide(L)' 'MPRAMLEYTKVVLNKVSFDATLFCREVQKAAQRLLPYELEELRIFINKLVQQNPELNQCLIYLNP' A
#
# COMPACT_ATOMS: atom_id res chain seq x y z
N MET A 1 0.17 -16.88 12.40
CA MET A 1 0.11 -16.49 10.97
C MET A 1 0.04 -14.97 10.83
N PRO A 2 1.16 -14.24 10.99
CA PRO A 2 1.17 -12.77 10.97
C PRO A 2 1.55 -12.15 9.59
N ARG A 3 1.84 -12.96 8.56
CA ARG A 3 2.24 -12.47 7.23
C ARG A 3 1.15 -12.51 6.16
N ALA A 4 0.07 -13.26 6.39
CA ALA A 4 -0.95 -13.48 5.36
C ALA A 4 -1.67 -12.18 4.95
N MET A 5 -1.91 -11.28 5.90
CA MET A 5 -2.63 -10.04 5.65
C MET A 5 -1.79 -9.02 4.86
N LEU A 6 -0.52 -8.87 5.21
CA LEU A 6 0.42 -8.03 4.46
C LEU A 6 0.65 -8.56 3.04
N GLU A 7 0.87 -9.87 2.86
CA GLU A 7 1.07 -10.45 1.53
C GLU A 7 -0.19 -10.32 0.65
N TYR A 8 -1.38 -10.56 1.22
CA TYR A 8 -2.64 -10.29 0.54
C TYR A 8 -2.75 -8.83 0.09
N THR A 9 -2.41 -7.89 0.98
CA THR A 9 -2.40 -6.46 0.68
C THR A 9 -1.47 -6.12 -0.48
N LYS A 10 -0.23 -6.65 -0.48
CA LYS A 10 0.73 -6.43 -1.57
C LYS A 10 0.20 -6.92 -2.92
N VAL A 11 -0.44 -8.10 -2.94
CA VAL A 11 -1.05 -8.63 -4.18
C VAL A 11 -2.19 -7.74 -4.67
N VAL A 12 -3.06 -7.27 -3.77
CA VAL A 12 -4.15 -6.35 -4.13
C VAL A 12 -3.60 -5.04 -4.67
N LEU A 13 -2.67 -4.41 -3.96
CA LEU A 13 -2.04 -3.15 -4.38
C LEU A 13 -1.34 -3.27 -5.73
N ASN A 14 -0.64 -4.38 -5.98
CA ASN A 14 0.02 -4.60 -7.27
C ASN A 14 -0.99 -4.79 -8.42
N LYS A 15 -2.17 -5.36 -8.14
CA LYS A 15 -3.22 -5.51 -9.16
C LYS A 15 -3.91 -4.19 -9.49
N VAL A 16 -4.02 -3.27 -8.53
CA VAL A 16 -4.67 -1.97 -8.72
C VAL A 16 -3.70 -0.83 -8.98
N SER A 17 -2.40 -1.11 -9.13
CA SER A 17 -1.35 -0.09 -9.35
C SER A 17 -1.43 0.65 -10.68
N PHE A 18 -2.33 0.23 -11.57
CA PHE A 18 -2.64 0.90 -12.84
C PHE A 18 -3.61 2.09 -12.68
N ASP A 19 -4.30 2.21 -11.54
CA ASP A 19 -5.25 3.28 -11.27
C ASP A 19 -4.95 3.89 -9.89
N ALA A 20 -4.42 5.11 -9.88
CA ALA A 20 -4.03 5.80 -8.65
C ALA A 20 -5.20 6.03 -7.68
N THR A 21 -6.43 6.21 -8.18
CA THR A 21 -7.61 6.44 -7.35
C THR A 21 -8.02 5.17 -6.61
N LEU A 22 -8.07 4.04 -7.32
CA LEU A 22 -8.33 2.73 -6.72
C LEU A 22 -7.22 2.33 -5.77
N PHE A 23 -5.96 2.56 -6.15
CA PHE A 23 -4.81 2.29 -5.32
C PHE A 23 -4.87 3.03 -3.98
N CYS A 24 -5.14 4.34 -4.00
CA CYS A 24 -5.29 5.14 -2.79
C CYS A 24 -6.37 4.59 -1.84
N ARG A 25 -7.50 4.12 -2.36
CA ARG A 25 -8.58 3.51 -1.55
C ARG A 25 -8.14 2.20 -0.90
N GLU A 26 -7.40 1.36 -1.61
CA GLU A 26 -6.87 0.12 -1.04
C GLU A 26 -5.75 0.38 -0.03
N VAL A 27 -4.89 1.38 -0.26
CA VAL A 27 -3.87 1.81 0.73
C VAL A 27 -4.55 2.28 2.02
N GLN A 28 -5.62 3.08 1.91
CA GLN A 28 -6.38 3.54 3.08
C GLN A 28 -7.00 2.37 3.86
N LYS A 29 -7.55 1.35 3.17
CA LYS A 29 -8.06 0.14 3.82
C LYS A 29 -6.94 -0.66 4.50
N ALA A 30 -5.78 -0.74 3.88
CA ALA A 30 -4.61 -1.41 4.43
C ALA A 30 -4.11 -0.72 5.71
N ALA A 31 -4.05 0.62 5.69
CA ALA A 31 -3.68 1.46 6.84
C ALA A 31 -4.53 1.18 8.10
N GLN A 32 -5.81 0.85 7.91
CA GLN A 32 -6.73 0.54 9.02
C GLN A 32 -6.66 -0.90 9.51
N ARG A 33 -6.11 -1.83 8.72
CA ARG A 33 -6.14 -3.28 9.00
C ARG A 33 -4.80 -3.84 9.45
N LEU A 34 -3.71 -3.25 8.97
CA LEU A 34 -2.36 -3.72 9.22
C LEU A 34 -1.81 -3.15 10.53
N LEU A 35 -0.92 -3.92 11.16
CA LEU A 35 -0.20 -3.48 12.35
C LEU A 35 0.88 -2.45 11.97
N PRO A 36 1.34 -1.61 12.91
CA PRO A 36 2.31 -0.54 12.63
C PRO A 36 3.58 -1.04 11.91
N TYR A 37 4.12 -2.18 12.34
CA TYR A 37 5.31 -2.78 11.72
C TYR A 37 5.05 -3.29 10.29
N GLU A 38 3.82 -3.73 9.99
CA GLU A 38 3.43 -4.14 8.64
C GLU A 38 3.26 -2.92 7.72
N LEU A 39 2.82 -1.78 8.26
CA LEU A 39 2.73 -0.52 7.52
C LEU A 39 4.11 0.02 7.12
N GLU A 40 5.12 -0.14 7.96
CA GLU A 40 6.50 0.19 7.60
C GLU A 40 6.99 -0.66 6.41
N GLU A 41 6.74 -1.98 6.42
CA GLU A 41 7.04 -2.83 5.27
C GLU A 41 6.23 -2.45 4.03
N LEU A 42 4.94 -2.15 4.21
CA LEU A 42 4.06 -1.73 3.12
C LEU A 42 4.54 -0.42 2.48
N ARG A 43 5.00 0.54 3.28
CA ARG A 43 5.56 1.80 2.82
C ARG A 43 6.79 1.59 1.95
N ILE A 44 7.68 0.67 2.31
CA ILE A 44 8.84 0.31 1.50
C ILE A 44 8.38 -0.29 0.15
N PHE A 45 7.38 -1.16 0.18
CA PHE A 45 6.81 -1.76 -1.03
C PHE A 45 6.18 -0.70 -1.96
N ILE A 46 5.37 0.21 -1.42
CA ILE A 46 4.72 1.27 -2.21
C ILE A 46 5.76 2.21 -2.79
N ASN A 47 6.81 2.58 -2.05
CA ASN A 47 7.90 3.40 -2.60
C ASN A 47 8.55 2.77 -3.85
N LYS A 48 8.67 1.43 -3.91
CA LYS A 48 9.15 0.74 -5.12
C LYS A 48 8.18 0.86 -6.29
N LEU A 49 6.86 0.77 -6.03
CA LEU A 49 5.84 0.97 -7.06
C LEU A 49 5.81 2.43 -7.54
N VAL A 50 6.01 3.39 -6.65
CA VAL A 50 6.06 4.83 -6.99
C VAL A 50 7.20 5.16 -7.95
N GLN A 51 8.34 4.45 -7.84
CA GLN A 51 9.44 4.63 -8.80
C GLN A 51 9.07 4.23 -10.23
N GLN A 52 8.09 3.33 -10.40
CA GLN A 52 7.57 2.94 -11.70
C GLN A 52 6.39 3.82 -12.11
N ASN A 53 5.49 4.11 -11.16
CA ASN A 53 4.26 4.88 -11.35
C ASN A 53 4.24 6.07 -10.37
N PRO A 54 4.79 7.23 -10.74
CA PRO A 54 4.94 8.38 -9.84
C PRO A 54 3.60 8.93 -9.33
N GLU A 55 2.50 8.69 -10.04
CA GLU A 55 1.14 9.02 -9.64
C GLU A 55 0.70 8.36 -8.33
N LEU A 56 1.27 7.21 -7.95
CA LEU A 56 0.93 6.50 -6.71
C LEU A 56 1.47 7.22 -5.46
N ASN A 57 2.39 8.18 -5.62
CA ASN A 57 3.02 8.90 -4.52
C ASN A 57 1.98 9.63 -3.65
N GLN A 58 0.90 10.12 -4.26
CA GLN A 58 -0.20 10.79 -3.56
C GLN A 58 -0.89 9.88 -2.53
N CYS A 59 -0.80 8.57 -2.69
CA CYS A 59 -1.44 7.60 -1.79
C CYS A 59 -0.62 7.33 -0.52
N LEU A 60 0.66 7.75 -0.47
CA LEU A 60 1.48 7.61 0.74
C LEU A 60 0.97 8.45 1.91
N ILE A 61 0.14 9.47 1.66
CA ILE A 61 -0.47 10.31 2.70
C ILE A 61 -1.31 9.49 3.69
N TYR A 62 -1.86 8.36 3.26
CA TYR A 62 -2.71 7.49 4.09
C TYR A 62 -1.92 6.57 5.01
N LEU A 63 -0.59 6.53 4.89
CA LEU A 63 0.30 5.69 5.71
C LEU A 63 0.99 6.47 6.84
N ASN A 64 0.81 7.80 6.90
CA ASN A 64 1.22 8.60 8.05
C ASN A 64 0.00 8.82 8.97
N PRO A 65 0.10 8.51 10.27
CA PRO A 65 -0.95 8.83 11.24
C PRO A 65 -1.16 10.34 11.43
#